data_AF-A0A0H4WT86-F1
#
_entry.id   AF-A0A0H4WT86-F1
#
_cell.length_a   1.000
_cell.length_b   1.000
_cell.length_c   1.000
_cell.angle_alpha   90.00
_cell.angle_beta   90.00
_cell.angle_gamma   90.00
#
_symmetry.space_group_name_H-M   'P 1'
#
loop_
_entity.id
_entity.type
_entity.pdbx_description
1 polymer ?
#
loop_
_entity_poly.entity_id
_entity_poly.type
_entity_poly.pdbx_seq_one_letter_code
_entity_poly.pdbx_strand_id
1 'polypeptide(L)'
;MSAEEMRARGLPLPHELDTRVFVRAGSADDPFTAEVYAQLLQDENIPVLVRAGRSGVVDKLTTGNVLPWWEIHVPAEQQMRAATLIEQERLRELATNDEAAAAAEAEERETEAPAASPPSL
;
A
#
# COMPACT_ATOMS: atom_id res chain seq x y z
N MET A 1 -4.14 -5.15 -41.95
CA MET A 1 -5.24 -4.21 -41.71
C MET A 1 -4.66 -2.81 -41.80
N SER A 2 -5.24 -1.95 -42.62
CA SER A 2 -4.78 -0.56 -42.77
C SER A 2 -5.23 0.31 -41.58
N ALA A 3 -4.62 1.48 -41.42
CA ALA A 3 -5.00 2.42 -40.36
C ALA A 3 -6.45 2.91 -40.49
N GLU A 4 -6.97 3.05 -41.72
CA GLU A 4 -8.39 3.39 -41.96
C GLU A 4 -9.33 2.26 -41.54
N GLU A 5 -8.98 1.01 -41.82
CA GLU A 5 -9.77 -0.16 -41.38
C GLU A 5 -9.77 -0.33 -39.86
N MET A 6 -8.67 0.01 -39.17
CA MET A 6 -8.60 0.02 -37.70
C MET A 6 -9.53 1.07 -37.11
N ARG A 7 -9.45 2.32 -37.61
CA ARG A 7 -10.30 3.42 -37.16
C ARG A 7 -11.79 3.18 -37.41
N ALA A 8 -12.14 2.66 -38.59
CA ALA A 8 -13.52 2.31 -38.94
C ALA A 8 -14.13 1.25 -37.99
N ARG A 9 -13.28 0.45 -37.34
CA ARG A 9 -13.67 -0.58 -36.38
C ARG A 9 -13.49 -0.17 -34.92
N GLY A 10 -13.08 1.08 -34.66
CA GLY A 10 -12.81 1.58 -33.31
C GLY A 10 -11.61 0.90 -32.64
N LEU A 11 -10.69 0.32 -33.41
CA LEU A 11 -9.48 -0.30 -32.89
C LEU A 11 -8.36 0.75 -32.79
N PRO A 12 -7.66 0.84 -31.65
CA PRO A 12 -6.54 1.77 -31.48
C PRO A 12 -5.40 1.40 -32.43
N LEU A 13 -4.75 2.41 -32.99
CA LEU A 13 -3.57 2.22 -33.82
C LEU A 13 -2.39 1.75 -32.97
N PRO A 14 -1.41 1.04 -33.55
CA PRO A 14 -0.27 0.50 -32.78
C PRO A 14 0.54 1.57 -32.03
N HIS A 15 0.57 2.81 -32.54
CA HIS A 15 1.24 3.94 -31.88
C HIS A 15 0.35 4.67 -30.85
N GLU A 16 -0.94 4.33 -30.79
CA GLU A 16 -1.88 4.78 -29.76
C GLU A 16 -1.95 3.81 -28.58
N LEU A 17 -1.32 2.63 -28.70
CA LEU A 17 -1.19 1.69 -27.59
C LEU A 17 -0.21 2.26 -26.56
N ASP A 18 -0.62 2.29 -25.30
CA ASP A 18 0.26 2.63 -24.20
C ASP A 18 1.34 1.54 -24.08
N THR A 19 2.59 1.91 -24.36
CA THR A 19 3.75 1.01 -24.30
C THR A 19 4.44 1.02 -22.93
N ARG A 20 3.87 1.70 -21.93
CA ARG A 20 4.46 1.80 -20.59
C ARG A 20 4.55 0.42 -19.95
N VAL A 21 5.75 0.11 -19.46
CA VAL A 21 6.00 -1.11 -18.69
C VAL A 21 5.75 -0.81 -17.23
N PHE A 22 4.77 -1.51 -16.65
CA PHE A 22 4.47 -1.41 -15.23
C PHE A 22 5.33 -2.39 -14.45
N VAL A 23 6.03 -1.89 -13.43
CA VAL A 23 6.92 -2.64 -12.56
C VAL A 23 6.51 -2.45 -11.11
N ARG A 24 6.84 -3.44 -10.26
CA ARG A 24 6.50 -3.39 -8.83
C ARG A 24 7.30 -2.28 -8.13
N ALA A 25 6.59 -1.36 -7.46
CA ALA A 25 7.16 -0.34 -6.60
C ALA A 25 7.02 -0.69 -5.11
N GLY A 26 6.02 -1.48 -4.73
CA GLY A 26 5.80 -1.87 -3.34
C GLY A 26 4.80 -3.02 -3.18
N SER A 27 4.53 -3.39 -1.94
CA SER A 27 3.52 -4.39 -1.55
C SER A 27 2.85 -4.01 -0.24
N ALA A 28 1.62 -4.45 -0.05
CA ALA A 28 0.84 -4.31 1.17
C ALA A 28 0.24 -5.66 1.59
N ASP A 29 0.09 -5.90 2.88
CA ASP A 29 -0.44 -7.17 3.40
C ASP A 29 -1.98 -7.21 3.41
N ASP A 30 -2.63 -6.06 3.37
CA ASP A 30 -4.08 -5.91 3.38
C ASP A 30 -4.55 -4.96 2.25
N PRO A 31 -5.82 -5.08 1.78
CA PRO A 31 -6.33 -4.28 0.68
C PRO A 31 -6.48 -2.79 1.01
N PHE A 32 -6.70 -2.43 2.28
CA PHE A 32 -6.94 -1.03 2.65
C PHE A 32 -5.63 -0.24 2.60
N THR A 33 -4.54 -0.80 3.12
CA THR A 33 -3.20 -0.22 2.98
C THR A 33 -2.80 -0.11 1.50
N ALA A 34 -3.15 -1.11 0.68
CA ALA A 34 -2.91 -1.03 -0.77
C ALA A 34 -3.66 0.13 -1.44
N GLU A 35 -4.90 0.39 -1.02
CA GLU A 35 -5.69 1.54 -1.48
C GLU A 35 -5.10 2.88 -1.05
N VAL A 36 -4.61 2.98 0.20
CA VAL A 36 -3.91 4.17 0.70
C VAL A 36 -2.68 4.48 -0.15
N TYR A 37 -1.82 3.48 -0.39
CA TYR A 37 -0.65 3.66 -1.27
C TYR A 37 -1.06 4.01 -2.70
N ALA A 38 -2.12 3.41 -3.23
CA ALA A 38 -2.62 3.74 -4.56
C ALA A 38 -3.10 5.19 -4.65
N GLN A 39 -3.85 5.66 -3.65
CA GLN A 39 -4.33 7.05 -3.59
C GLN A 39 -3.16 8.03 -3.47
N LEU A 40 -2.19 7.76 -2.59
CA LEU A 40 -0.98 8.57 -2.45
C LEU A 40 -0.24 8.76 -3.79
N LEU A 41 -0.09 7.68 -4.55
CA LEU A 41 0.57 7.75 -5.86
C LEU A 41 -0.28 8.49 -6.90
N GLN A 42 -1.61 8.32 -6.87
CA GLN A 42 -2.51 9.04 -7.76
C GLN A 42 -2.49 10.55 -7.51
N ASP A 43 -2.46 10.98 -6.25
CA ASP A 43 -2.36 12.39 -5.86
C ASP A 43 -1.07 13.03 -6.39
N GLU A 44 0.02 12.24 -6.42
CA GLU A 44 1.31 12.63 -7.02
C GLU A 44 1.37 12.50 -8.55
N ASN A 45 0.22 12.23 -9.19
CA ASN A 45 0.03 12.03 -10.63
C ASN A 45 0.81 10.85 -11.21
N ILE A 46 1.04 9.81 -10.40
CA ILE A 46 1.72 8.58 -10.80
C ILE A 46 0.65 7.53 -11.17
N PRO A 47 0.63 7.03 -12.43
CA PRO A 47 -0.26 5.93 -12.79
C PRO A 47 0.02 4.68 -11.95
N VAL A 48 -1.02 4.05 -11.43
CA VAL A 48 -0.89 2.90 -10.53
C VAL A 48 -1.79 1.75 -10.95
N LEU A 49 -1.26 0.53 -10.84
CA LEU A 49 -1.98 -0.72 -10.98
C LEU A 49 -1.81 -1.53 -9.69
N VAL A 50 -2.92 -1.83 -9.04
CA VAL A 50 -2.94 -2.67 -7.84
C VAL A 50 -3.39 -4.07 -8.24
N ARG A 51 -2.60 -5.09 -7.86
CA ARG A 51 -2.95 -6.49 -8.12
C ARG A 51 -2.80 -7.34 -6.88
N ALA A 52 -3.73 -8.26 -6.66
CA ALA A 52 -3.53 -9.31 -5.67
C ALA A 52 -2.36 -10.20 -6.11
N GLY A 53 -1.34 -10.29 -5.28
CA GLY A 53 -0.27 -11.27 -5.36
C GLY A 53 -0.86 -12.66 -5.28
N ARG A 54 -0.71 -13.42 -6.36
CA ARG A 54 -1.06 -14.84 -6.36
C ARG A 54 0.24 -15.61 -6.21
N SER A 55 0.38 -16.32 -5.10
CA SER A 55 1.42 -17.32 -5.00
C SER A 55 1.19 -18.36 -6.10
N GLY A 56 2.22 -18.63 -6.91
CA GLY A 56 2.11 -19.54 -8.05
C GLY A 56 1.66 -20.95 -7.64
N VAL A 57 1.28 -21.77 -8.62
CA VAL A 57 0.73 -23.13 -8.41
C VAL A 57 1.64 -24.03 -7.56
N VAL A 58 2.94 -23.72 -7.48
CA VAL A 58 3.97 -24.49 -6.76
C VAL A 58 3.93 -24.26 -5.23
N ASP A 59 3.36 -23.14 -4.76
CA ASP A 59 3.50 -22.70 -3.36
C ASP A 59 2.36 -23.21 -2.44
N LYS A 60 1.26 -23.71 -3.03
CA LYS A 60 0.12 -24.26 -2.29
C LYS A 60 0.47 -25.49 -1.45
N LEU A 61 1.60 -26.15 -1.74
CA LEU A 61 2.01 -27.39 -1.07
C LEU A 61 2.87 -27.15 0.19
N THR A 62 3.53 -25.99 0.30
CA THR A 62 4.54 -25.72 1.35
C THR A 62 4.16 -24.58 2.28
N THR A 63 3.37 -23.62 1.80
CA THR A 63 3.08 -22.37 2.51
C THR A 63 1.58 -22.32 2.77
N GLY A 64 1.15 -22.85 3.92
CA GLY A 64 -0.26 -22.89 4.30
C GLY A 64 -0.95 -21.53 4.13
N ASN A 65 -2.22 -21.56 3.71
CA ASN A 65 -3.17 -20.45 3.54
C ASN A 65 -2.60 -19.02 3.69
N VAL A 66 -1.69 -18.62 2.80
CA VAL A 66 -1.15 -17.26 2.80
C VAL A 66 -2.26 -16.33 2.34
N LEU A 67 -2.69 -15.42 3.21
CA LEU A 67 -3.62 -14.35 2.84
C LEU A 67 -3.02 -13.60 1.63
N PRO A 68 -3.83 -13.22 0.64
CA PRO A 68 -3.32 -12.57 -0.56
C PRO A 68 -2.65 -11.25 -0.17
N TRP A 69 -1.34 -11.13 -0.42
CA TRP A 69 -0.67 -9.82 -0.39
C TRP A 69 -1.03 -9.03 -1.64
N TRP A 70 -0.90 -7.72 -1.60
CA TRP A 70 -1.19 -6.82 -2.69
C TRP A 70 0.10 -6.22 -3.24
N GLU A 71 0.21 -6.14 -4.55
CA GLU A 71 1.35 -5.55 -5.22
C GLU A 71 0.95 -4.26 -5.92
N ILE A 72 1.76 -3.22 -5.71
CA ILE A 72 1.60 -1.90 -6.30
C ILE A 72 2.58 -1.77 -7.47
N HIS A 73 2.04 -1.61 -8.67
CA HIS A 73 2.80 -1.49 -9.91
C HIS A 73 2.64 -0.10 -10.51
N VAL A 74 3.73 0.47 -11.01
CA VAL A 74 3.79 1.82 -11.61
C VAL A 74 4.66 1.80 -12.87
N PRO A 75 4.58 2.80 -13.76
CA PRO A 75 5.47 2.91 -14.90
C PRO A 75 6.95 2.86 -14.45
N ALA A 76 7.77 2.12 -15.19
CA ALA A 76 9.17 1.88 -14.84
C ALA A 76 9.97 3.17 -14.59
N GLU A 77 9.70 4.22 -15.36
CA GLU A 77 10.32 5.54 -15.19
C GLU A 77 10.04 6.20 -13.84
N GLN A 78 8.97 5.80 -13.15
CA GLN A 78 8.50 6.37 -11.89
C GLN A 78 8.69 5.43 -10.69
N GLN A 79 9.24 4.22 -10.91
CA GLN A 79 9.38 3.20 -9.89
C GLN A 79 10.09 3.71 -8.62
N MET A 80 11.24 4.38 -8.79
CA MET A 80 12.05 4.83 -7.66
C MET A 80 11.33 5.90 -6.83
N ARG A 81 10.66 6.85 -7.50
CA ARG A 81 9.87 7.88 -6.83
C ARG A 81 8.70 7.26 -6.07
N ALA A 82 7.96 6.37 -6.73
CA ALA A 82 6.82 5.68 -6.11
C ALA A 82 7.23 4.84 -4.90
N ALA A 83 8.32 4.06 -5.01
CA ALA A 83 8.83 3.25 -3.90
C ALA A 83 9.24 4.13 -2.70
N THR A 84 9.84 5.29 -2.96
CA THR A 84 10.21 6.24 -1.91
C THR A 84 8.97 6.81 -1.19
N LEU A 85 7.91 7.16 -1.93
CA LEU A 85 6.66 7.66 -1.34
C LEU A 85 5.98 6.59 -0.47
N ILE A 86 5.90 5.36 -0.97
CA ILE A 86 5.33 4.22 -0.22
C ILE A 86 6.10 4.01 1.09
N GLU A 87 7.44 4.00 1.04
CA GLU A 87 8.26 3.79 2.23
C GLU A 87 8.11 4.94 3.23
N GLN A 88 8.02 6.19 2.78
CA GLN A 88 7.78 7.33 3.67
C GLN A 88 6.43 7.22 4.37
N GLU A 89 5.38 6.80 3.66
CA GLU A 89 4.06 6.64 4.26
C GLU A 89 4.06 5.51 5.28
N ARG A 90 4.69 4.37 4.95
CA ARG A 90 4.87 3.25 5.88
C ARG A 90 5.56 3.70 7.18
N LEU A 91 6.61 4.51 7.07
CA LEU A 91 7.33 5.03 8.24
C LEU A 91 6.47 5.98 9.08
N ARG A 92 5.59 6.77 8.46
CA ARG A 92 4.64 7.64 9.17
C ARG A 92 3.61 6.83 9.95
N GLU A 93 3.03 5.80 9.34
CA GLU A 93 2.07 4.91 10.00
C GLU A 93 2.67 4.24 11.24
N LEU A 94 3.91 3.75 11.13
CA LEU A 94 4.64 3.18 12.25
C LEU A 94 4.84 4.19 13.38
N ALA A 95 5.26 5.42 13.06
CA ALA A 95 5.48 6.47 14.05
C ALA A 95 4.18 6.88 14.77
N THR A 96 3.07 7.01 14.05
CA THR A 96 1.77 7.36 14.65
C THR A 96 1.24 6.25 15.57
N ASN A 97 1.49 4.98 15.22
CA ASN A 97 1.08 3.85 16.06
C ASN A 97 1.87 3.79 17.38
N ASP A 98 3.17 4.09 17.35
CA ASP A 98 4.00 4.14 18.55
C ASP A 98 3.57 5.27 19.51
N GLU A 99 3.18 6.44 18.98
CA GLU A 99 2.65 7.54 19.80
C GLU A 99 1.29 7.19 20.45
N ALA A 100 0.42 6.49 19.73
CA ALA A 100 -0.86 6.03 20.26
C ALA A 100 -0.68 5.00 21.39
N ALA A 101 0.26 4.06 21.23
CA ALA A 101 0.60 3.09 22.26
C ALA A 101 1.16 3.77 23.52
N ALA A 102 2.06 4.74 23.36
CA ALA A 102 2.63 5.49 24.48
C ALA A 102 1.59 6.32 25.25
N ALA A 103 0.60 6.89 24.55
CA ALA A 103 -0.49 7.63 25.17
C ALA A 103 -1.40 6.72 26.03
N ALA A 104 -1.71 5.52 25.54
CA ALA A 104 -2.51 4.55 26.29
C ALA A 104 -1.83 4.08 27.58
N GLU A 105 -0.51 3.81 27.55
CA GLU A 105 0.23 3.42 28.76
C GLU A 105 0.36 4.55 29.80
N ALA A 106 0.23 5.81 29.39
CA ALA A 106 0.27 6.95 30.30
C ALA A 106 -1.02 7.03 31.16
N GLU A 107 -2.18 6.75 30.59
CA GLU A 107 -3.48 6.80 31.31
C GLU A 107 -3.66 5.67 32.34
N GLU A 108 -3.06 4.49 32.14
CA GLU A 108 -3.08 3.41 33.14
C GLU A 108 -2.27 3.78 34.40
N ARG A 109 -1.15 4.49 34.22
CA ARG A 109 -0.26 4.90 35.32
C ARG A 109 -0.88 5.97 36.22
N GLU A 110 -1.79 6.78 35.71
CA GLU A 110 -2.52 7.78 36.50
C GLU A 110 -3.70 7.19 37.29
N THR A 111 -4.24 6.04 36.86
CA THR A 111 -5.36 5.37 37.54
C THR A 111 -4.91 4.46 38.70
N GLU A 112 -3.62 4.11 38.77
CA GLU A 112 -3.00 3.31 39.84
C GLU A 112 -2.42 4.13 41.02
N ALA A 113 -2.75 5.42 41.15
CA ALA A 113 -2.43 6.17 42.37
C ALA A 113 -3.33 5.67 43.53
N PRO A 114 -2.80 4.99 44.57
CA PRO A 114 -3.61 4.52 45.67
C PRO A 114 -4.22 5.72 46.40
N ALA A 115 -5.54 5.68 46.59
CA ALA A 115 -6.29 6.60 47.43
C ALA A 115 -5.57 6.79 48.77
N ALA A 116 -5.26 8.05 49.07
CA ALA A 116 -4.59 8.49 50.28
C ALA A 116 -5.26 7.92 51.54
N SER A 117 -4.50 7.21 52.37
CA SER A 117 -4.85 7.01 53.79
C SER A 117 -4.63 8.35 54.52
N PRO A 118 -5.66 8.98 55.10
CA PRO A 118 -5.45 10.20 55.87
C PRO A 118 -4.70 9.87 57.18
N PRO A 119 -3.79 10.74 57.65
CA PRO A 119 -3.08 10.51 58.91
C PRO A 119 -4.04 10.62 60.09
N SER A 120 -4.09 9.58 60.92
CA SER A 120 -4.80 9.59 62.20
C SER A 120 -4.12 10.56 63.18
N LEU A 121 -4.94 11.39 63.83
CA LEU A 121 -4.59 12.30 64.92
C LEU A 121 -4.03 11.58 66.15
#